data_AF-A0A931M846-F1
#
_entry.id   AF-A0A931M846-F1
#
_cell.length_a   1.000
_cell.length_b   1.000
_cell.length_c   1.000
_cell.angle_alpha   90.00
_cell.angle_beta   90.00
_cell.angle_gamma   90.00
#
_symmetry.space_group_name_H-M   'P 1'
#
loop_
_entity.id
_entity.type
_entity.pdbx_description
1 polymer ?
#
loop_
_entity_poly.entity_id
_entity_poly.type
_entity_poly.pdbx_seq_one_letter_code
_entity_poly.pdbx_strand_id
1 'polypeptide(L)'
;MGKTLIIFEFKDEIESFIAQRSLDELRTDNIIVLAIQPEAQVYLKHLNISFFNTNDLFGKEGHEQALPRTEDIYKFCEALFHIEDEIGIKKGYAVSFLLYVRNYVQYILWLITVIDMTYCKWNIKGIIACRRDNRHIASPMMAVNEGCAADIAELVAEKYGIGFNLFQGKASAHYLFLGKIKKYLVNLAKFIIFHLAVNLMKGRTKRNKTVLATSMGYNLGRVLRQFKDKWNDCKIIYLSNKNTPFLKKIFSFGSSDGYLPLPDFFYRKGRSLFLEKLTAVTSSIENAEGSWGGIFIITWENLPL
;
A
#
# COMPACT_ATOMS: atom_id res chain seq x y z
N MET A 1 -33.31 2.93 28.36
CA MET A 1 -32.93 2.75 26.94
C MET A 1 -31.66 1.93 26.89
N GLY A 2 -31.53 1.01 25.92
CA GLY A 2 -30.29 0.26 25.72
C GLY A 2 -29.18 1.16 25.17
N LYS A 3 -27.92 0.85 25.48
CA LYS A 3 -26.78 1.58 24.90
C LYS A 3 -26.58 1.18 23.44
N THR A 4 -26.20 2.12 22.60
CA THR A 4 -25.88 1.89 21.19
C THR A 4 -24.40 2.20 20.95
N LEU A 5 -23.72 1.27 20.30
CA LEU A 5 -22.33 1.43 19.87
C LEU A 5 -22.29 2.10 18.50
N ILE A 6 -21.49 3.15 18.35
CA ILE A 6 -21.17 3.74 17.04
C ILE A 6 -19.68 3.48 16.78
N ILE A 7 -19.38 2.84 15.65
CA ILE A 7 -18.00 2.51 15.28
C ILE A 7 -17.54 3.43 14.16
N PHE A 8 -16.42 4.10 14.39
CA PHE A 8 -15.70 4.88 13.40
C PHE A 8 -14.30 4.30 13.20
N GLU A 9 -14.05 3.80 12.00
CA GLU A 9 -12.74 3.38 11.57
C GLU A 9 -11.90 4.58 11.14
N PHE A 10 -12.49 5.51 10.38
CA PHE A 10 -11.78 6.64 9.78
C PHE A 10 -12.48 7.99 10.04
N LYS A 11 -11.72 9.09 9.81
CA LYS A 11 -12.20 10.47 10.00
C LYS A 11 -13.40 10.83 9.13
N ASP A 12 -13.38 10.43 7.86
CA ASP A 12 -14.43 10.74 6.89
C ASP A 12 -15.76 10.05 7.20
N GLU A 13 -15.75 8.98 8.00
CA GLU A 13 -16.96 8.34 8.50
C GLU A 13 -17.66 9.20 9.55
N ILE A 14 -16.88 9.88 10.41
CA ILE A 14 -17.40 10.83 11.39
C ILE A 14 -18.04 12.02 10.67
N GLU A 15 -17.35 12.57 9.67
CA GLU A 15 -17.89 13.65 8.82
C GLU A 15 -19.19 13.21 8.12
N SER A 16 -19.21 11.99 7.59
CA SER A 16 -20.39 11.42 6.93
C SER A 16 -21.56 11.24 7.89
N PHE A 17 -21.29 10.80 9.12
CA PHE A 17 -22.30 10.63 10.16
C PHE A 17 -22.90 11.98 10.57
N ILE A 18 -22.06 12.97 10.89
CA ILE A 18 -22.52 14.32 11.27
C ILE A 18 -23.37 14.94 10.15
N ALA A 19 -22.99 14.71 8.88
CA ALA A 19 -23.74 15.25 7.74
C ALA A 19 -25.08 14.56 7.47
N GLN A 20 -25.29 13.32 7.93
CA GLN A 20 -26.53 12.56 7.74
C GLN A 20 -27.45 12.60 8.95
N ARG A 21 -26.87 12.77 10.14
CA ARG A 21 -27.58 12.77 11.41
C ARG A 21 -27.34 14.11 12.11
N SER A 22 -26.68 14.09 13.27
CA SER A 22 -26.28 15.28 14.00
C SER A 22 -25.05 15.00 14.84
N LEU A 23 -24.26 16.05 15.09
CA LEU A 23 -23.18 16.03 16.08
C LEU A 23 -23.72 15.73 17.49
N ASP A 24 -24.93 16.18 17.81
CA ASP A 24 -25.51 16.05 19.15
C ASP A 24 -25.87 14.61 19.51
N GLU A 25 -26.16 13.78 18.50
CA GLU A 25 -26.40 12.34 18.71
C GLU A 25 -25.15 11.67 19.33
N LEU A 26 -23.95 12.06 18.89
CA LEU A 26 -22.68 11.53 19.42
C LEU A 26 -22.40 11.94 20.87
N ARG A 27 -23.13 12.91 21.42
CA ARG A 27 -22.98 13.40 22.80
C ARG A 27 -23.98 12.80 23.78
N THR A 28 -24.88 11.94 23.31
CA THR A 28 -25.94 11.36 24.13
C THR A 28 -25.37 10.27 25.06
N ASP A 29 -25.79 10.22 26.32
CA ASP A 29 -25.28 9.26 27.33
C ASP A 29 -25.51 7.77 26.98
N ASN A 30 -26.48 7.49 26.11
CA ASN A 30 -26.77 6.14 25.63
C ASN A 30 -25.89 5.73 24.44
N ILE A 31 -24.99 6.60 23.97
CA ILE A 31 -24.11 6.35 22.84
C ILE A 31 -22.70 6.07 23.34
N ILE A 32 -22.14 4.98 22.83
CA ILE A 32 -20.73 4.61 23.03
C ILE A 32 -20.05 4.77 21.68
N VAL A 33 -19.09 5.68 21.60
CA VAL A 33 -18.31 5.89 20.38
C VAL A 33 -17.01 5.09 20.48
N LEU A 34 -16.78 4.20 19.51
CA LEU A 34 -15.53 3.46 19.35
C LEU A 34 -14.76 4.04 18.15
N ALA A 35 -13.56 4.57 18.41
CA ALA A 35 -12.70 5.15 17.40
C ALA A 35 -11.43 4.30 17.21
N ILE A 36 -11.35 3.65 16.06
CA ILE A 36 -10.34 2.63 15.78
C ILE A 36 -9.00 3.28 15.42
N GLN A 37 -8.95 4.08 14.35
CA GLN A 37 -7.70 4.71 13.91
C GLN A 37 -7.36 5.99 14.68
N PRO A 38 -6.06 6.30 14.89
CA PRO A 38 -5.64 7.54 15.55
C PRO A 38 -6.18 8.82 14.91
N GLU A 39 -6.34 8.85 13.58
CA GLU A 39 -6.89 10.02 12.88
C GLU A 39 -8.35 10.31 13.31
N ALA A 40 -9.18 9.26 13.42
CA ALA A 40 -10.54 9.37 13.90
C ALA A 40 -10.58 9.86 15.36
N GLN A 41 -9.69 9.34 16.21
CA GLN A 41 -9.57 9.72 17.62
C GLN A 41 -9.20 11.21 17.78
N VAL A 42 -8.21 11.68 17.02
CA VAL A 42 -7.80 13.10 17.03
C VAL A 42 -8.96 13.99 16.59
N TYR A 43 -9.69 13.59 15.55
CA TYR A 43 -10.82 14.36 15.05
C TYR A 43 -11.97 14.45 16.06
N LEU A 44 -12.36 13.34 16.71
CA LEU A 44 -13.39 13.35 17.77
C LEU A 44 -12.96 14.21 18.97
N LYS A 45 -11.68 14.16 19.34
CA LYS A 45 -11.13 15.00 20.42
C LYS A 45 -11.26 16.49 20.08
N HIS A 46 -11.00 16.89 18.85
CA HIS A 46 -11.21 18.28 18.40
C HIS A 46 -12.67 18.73 18.47
N LEU A 47 -13.62 17.81 18.30
CA LEU A 47 -15.06 18.06 18.41
C LEU A 47 -15.61 17.97 19.84
N ASN A 48 -14.73 17.69 20.81
CA ASN A 48 -15.07 17.43 22.21
C ASN A 48 -16.12 16.32 22.37
N ILE A 49 -15.95 15.22 21.62
CA ILE A 49 -16.78 14.01 21.72
C ILE A 49 -16.02 12.96 22.52
N SER A 50 -16.68 12.34 23.49
CA SER A 50 -16.13 11.22 24.25
C SER A 50 -16.09 9.95 23.38
N PHE A 51 -14.97 9.23 23.42
CA PHE A 51 -14.79 7.99 22.66
C PHE A 51 -13.89 7.01 23.42
N PHE A 52 -13.99 5.74 23.05
CA PHE A 52 -13.07 4.68 23.46
C PHE A 52 -12.13 4.34 22.30
N ASN A 53 -10.88 4.07 22.63
CA ASN A 53 -9.93 3.46 21.70
C ASN A 53 -9.95 1.93 21.89
N THR A 54 -9.16 1.25 21.08
CA THR A 54 -9.08 -0.22 21.06
C THR A 54 -8.16 -0.80 22.14
N ASN A 55 -7.33 0.03 22.81
CA ASN A 55 -6.28 -0.46 23.70
C ASN A 55 -6.85 -1.19 24.92
N ASP A 56 -7.93 -0.67 25.49
CA ASP A 56 -8.60 -1.25 26.66
C ASP A 56 -9.51 -2.44 26.29
N LEU A 57 -9.66 -2.73 25.00
CA LEU A 57 -10.55 -3.75 24.46
C LEU A 57 -9.79 -4.92 23.82
N PHE A 58 -8.52 -4.70 23.48
CA PHE A 58 -7.63 -5.73 22.95
C PHE A 58 -6.38 -5.87 23.82
N GLY A 59 -6.60 -6.40 25.03
CA GLY A 59 -5.54 -6.69 25.98
C GLY A 59 -4.87 -8.05 25.75
N LYS A 60 -4.17 -8.54 26.78
CA LYS A 60 -3.46 -9.82 26.77
C LYS A 60 -4.34 -11.00 26.32
N GLU A 61 -5.56 -11.08 26.85
CA GLU A 61 -6.51 -12.15 26.52
C GLU A 61 -6.91 -12.15 25.04
N GLY A 62 -7.11 -10.96 24.46
CA GLY A 62 -7.41 -10.82 23.03
C GLY A 62 -6.27 -11.33 22.15
N HIS A 63 -5.02 -11.02 22.53
CA HIS A 63 -3.83 -11.57 21.86
C HIS A 63 -3.74 -13.09 22.00
N GLU A 64 -3.96 -13.64 23.20
CA GLU A 64 -3.89 -15.08 23.47
C GLU A 64 -4.94 -15.88 22.70
N GLN A 65 -6.11 -15.29 22.44
CA GLN A 65 -7.17 -15.92 21.64
C GLN A 65 -6.94 -15.77 20.13
N ALA A 66 -6.50 -14.59 19.68
CA ALA A 66 -6.35 -14.31 18.25
C ALA A 66 -5.14 -15.05 17.63
N LEU A 67 -4.00 -15.13 18.35
CA LEU A 67 -2.76 -15.69 17.79
C LEU A 67 -2.88 -17.16 17.35
N PRO A 68 -3.44 -18.09 18.14
CA PRO A 68 -3.63 -19.47 17.70
C PRO A 68 -4.54 -19.57 16.48
N ARG A 69 -5.63 -18.78 16.44
CA ARG A 69 -6.58 -18.77 15.33
C ARG A 69 -5.96 -18.24 14.04
N THR A 70 -5.15 -17.18 14.14
CA THR A 70 -4.37 -16.67 13.01
C THR A 70 -3.39 -17.73 12.49
N GLU A 71 -2.72 -18.46 13.37
CA GLU A 71 -1.79 -19.53 12.99
C GLU A 71 -2.49 -20.71 12.31
N ASP A 72 -3.66 -21.11 12.79
CA ASP A 72 -4.47 -22.17 12.18
C ASP A 72 -4.87 -21.80 10.73
N ILE A 73 -5.36 -20.57 10.54
CA ILE A 73 -5.75 -20.07 9.21
C ILE A 73 -4.52 -19.92 8.31
N TYR A 74 -3.40 -19.46 8.86
CA TYR A 74 -2.14 -19.35 8.12
C TYR A 74 -1.70 -20.72 7.58
N LYS A 75 -1.67 -21.76 8.42
CA LYS A 75 -1.30 -23.12 8.01
C LYS A 75 -2.25 -23.70 6.98
N PHE A 76 -3.55 -23.44 7.14
CA PHE A 76 -4.55 -23.82 6.15
C PHE A 76 -4.27 -23.17 4.79
N CYS A 77 -4.00 -21.86 4.77
CA CYS A 77 -3.66 -21.15 3.53
C CYS A 77 -2.32 -21.63 2.93
N GLU A 78 -1.31 -21.86 3.76
CA GLU A 78 0.00 -22.37 3.33
C GLU A 78 -0.12 -23.74 2.63
N ALA A 79 -0.94 -24.64 3.17
CA ALA A 79 -1.19 -25.94 2.57
C ALA A 79 -1.87 -25.86 1.18
N LEU A 80 -2.63 -24.79 0.91
CA LEU A 80 -3.35 -24.59 -0.35
C LEU A 80 -2.56 -23.77 -1.37
N PHE A 81 -1.55 -23.01 -0.94
CA PHE A 81 -0.85 -22.07 -1.82
C PHE A 81 0.37 -22.69 -2.49
N HIS A 82 0.20 -23.16 -3.74
CA HIS A 82 1.30 -23.60 -4.59
C HIS A 82 1.31 -22.75 -5.87
N ILE A 83 2.04 -21.62 -5.83
CA ILE A 83 2.22 -20.75 -6.99
C ILE A 83 3.66 -20.88 -7.50
N GLU A 84 3.78 -21.10 -8.81
CA GLU A 84 5.02 -21.08 -9.57
C GLU A 84 4.84 -20.06 -10.70
N ASP A 85 5.76 -19.11 -10.84
CA ASP A 85 5.79 -18.24 -12.01
C ASP A 85 6.52 -18.93 -13.19
N GLU A 86 6.48 -18.32 -14.36
CA GLU A 86 7.13 -18.83 -15.58
C GLU A 86 8.67 -18.92 -15.46
N ILE A 87 9.25 -18.35 -14.39
CA ILE A 87 10.69 -18.33 -14.10
C ILE A 87 11.05 -19.36 -13.01
N GLY A 88 10.05 -20.11 -12.49
CA GLY A 88 10.24 -21.13 -11.44
C GLY A 88 10.35 -20.55 -10.01
N ILE A 89 10.06 -19.27 -9.81
CA ILE A 89 10.08 -18.62 -8.49
C ILE A 89 8.80 -19.01 -7.74
N LYS A 90 8.93 -19.94 -6.79
CA LYS A 90 7.82 -20.40 -5.94
C LYS A 90 7.74 -19.67 -4.61
N LYS A 91 8.90 -19.60 -3.93
CA LYS A 91 8.95 -19.31 -2.49
C LYS A 91 8.68 -17.84 -2.17
N GLY A 92 9.13 -16.91 -3.00
CA GLY A 92 8.97 -15.46 -2.78
C GLY A 92 7.51 -15.00 -2.80
N TYR A 93 6.73 -15.46 -3.79
CA TYR A 93 5.31 -15.14 -3.91
C TYR A 93 4.49 -15.75 -2.78
N ALA A 94 4.72 -17.03 -2.48
CA ALA A 94 4.05 -17.71 -1.38
C ALA A 94 4.29 -17.01 -0.04
N VAL A 95 5.55 -16.70 0.30
CA VAL A 95 5.88 -16.00 1.56
C VAL A 95 5.23 -14.62 1.63
N SER A 96 5.27 -13.85 0.54
CA SER A 96 4.67 -12.50 0.53
C SER A 96 3.15 -12.57 0.67
N PHE A 97 2.50 -13.48 -0.06
CA PHE A 97 1.06 -13.66 0.02
C PHE A 97 0.61 -14.11 1.41
N LEU A 98 1.27 -15.11 1.97
CA LEU A 98 0.95 -15.63 3.30
C LEU A 98 1.14 -14.57 4.39
N LEU A 99 2.13 -13.68 4.24
CA LEU A 99 2.28 -12.52 5.12
C LEU A 99 1.07 -11.58 5.04
N TYR A 100 0.55 -11.30 3.83
CA TYR A 100 -0.65 -10.47 3.67
C TYR A 100 -1.89 -11.13 4.26
N VAL A 101 -2.10 -12.42 4.02
CA VAL A 101 -3.20 -13.18 4.62
C VAL A 101 -3.13 -13.12 6.13
N ARG A 102 -1.95 -13.39 6.72
CA ARG A 102 -1.74 -13.33 8.17
C ARG A 102 -2.17 -11.99 8.75
N ASN A 103 -1.71 -10.89 8.14
CA ASN A 103 -2.04 -9.54 8.59
C ASN A 103 -3.54 -9.24 8.46
N TYR A 104 -4.19 -9.71 7.39
CA TYR A 104 -5.62 -9.49 7.16
C TYR A 104 -6.49 -10.27 8.15
N VAL A 105 -6.15 -11.54 8.38
CA VAL A 105 -6.82 -12.39 9.38
C VAL A 105 -6.64 -11.80 10.78
N GLN A 106 -5.43 -11.36 11.12
CA GLN A 106 -5.16 -10.72 12.40
C GLN A 106 -6.01 -9.46 12.59
N TYR A 107 -6.18 -8.65 11.54
CA TYR A 107 -7.02 -7.46 11.56
C TYR A 107 -8.50 -7.79 11.81
N ILE A 108 -9.04 -8.79 11.11
CA ILE A 108 -10.41 -9.25 11.30
C ILE A 108 -10.63 -9.76 12.72
N LEU A 109 -9.76 -10.65 13.20
CA LEU A 109 -9.87 -11.21 14.55
C LEU A 109 -9.78 -10.12 15.62
N TRP A 110 -8.88 -9.15 15.42
CA TRP A 110 -8.78 -7.97 16.27
C TRP A 110 -10.09 -7.18 16.35
N LEU A 111 -10.70 -6.87 15.21
CA LEU A 111 -11.99 -6.16 15.17
C LEU A 111 -13.11 -6.96 15.84
N ILE A 112 -13.18 -8.27 15.59
CA ILE A 112 -14.15 -9.16 16.26
C ILE A 112 -13.97 -9.05 17.77
N THR A 113 -12.76 -9.23 18.29
CA THR A 113 -12.49 -9.17 19.74
C THR A 113 -12.85 -7.81 20.33
N VAL A 114 -12.49 -6.71 19.65
CA VAL A 114 -12.80 -5.36 20.14
C VAL A 114 -14.31 -5.14 20.26
N ILE A 115 -15.09 -5.55 19.25
CA ILE A 115 -16.55 -5.37 19.24
C ILE A 115 -17.21 -6.32 20.27
N ASP A 116 -16.72 -7.56 20.37
CA ASP A 116 -17.18 -8.56 21.35
C ASP A 116 -16.96 -8.08 22.79
N MET A 117 -15.77 -7.58 23.11
CA MET A 117 -15.45 -7.01 24.42
C MET A 117 -16.27 -5.75 24.71
N THR A 118 -16.56 -4.94 23.69
CA THR A 118 -17.44 -3.77 23.83
C THR A 118 -18.87 -4.20 24.20
N TYR A 119 -19.39 -5.24 23.55
CA TYR A 119 -20.69 -5.81 23.89
C TYR A 119 -20.70 -6.30 25.35
N CYS A 120 -19.71 -7.11 25.75
CA CYS A 120 -19.63 -7.66 27.11
C CYS A 120 -19.50 -6.57 28.18
N LYS A 121 -18.70 -5.53 27.94
CA LYS A 121 -18.41 -4.48 28.93
C LYS A 121 -19.58 -3.53 29.15
N TRP A 122 -20.37 -3.25 28.10
CA TRP A 122 -21.40 -2.20 28.16
C TRP A 122 -22.84 -2.68 27.88
N ASN A 123 -23.05 -3.96 27.61
CA ASN A 123 -24.36 -4.57 27.31
C ASN A 123 -25.11 -3.79 26.21
N ILE A 124 -24.42 -3.61 25.07
CA ILE A 124 -24.91 -2.89 23.91
C ILE A 124 -26.18 -3.55 23.36
N LYS A 125 -27.18 -2.75 22.97
CA LYS A 125 -28.44 -3.21 22.35
C LYS A 125 -28.54 -2.94 20.85
N GLY A 126 -27.63 -2.13 20.31
CA GLY A 126 -27.47 -2.00 18.88
C GLY A 126 -26.14 -1.40 18.46
N ILE A 127 -25.75 -1.64 17.22
CA ILE A 127 -24.51 -1.14 16.62
C ILE A 127 -24.87 -0.28 15.40
N ILE A 128 -24.21 0.86 15.27
CA ILE A 128 -24.23 1.71 14.08
C ILE A 128 -22.83 1.73 13.47
N ALA A 129 -22.72 1.41 12.19
CA ALA A 129 -21.45 1.41 11.47
C ALA A 129 -21.55 2.04 10.08
N CYS A 130 -20.41 2.51 9.57
CA CYS A 130 -20.30 3.14 8.27
C CYS A 130 -20.02 2.11 7.18
N ARG A 131 -20.88 1.97 6.18
CA ARG A 131 -20.50 1.27 4.95
C ARG A 131 -19.79 2.24 4.02
N ARG A 132 -18.50 2.00 3.83
CA ARG A 132 -17.69 2.76 2.88
C ARG A 132 -17.94 2.26 1.46
N ASP A 133 -17.98 3.19 0.50
CA ASP A 133 -17.94 2.82 -0.91
C ASP A 133 -16.51 2.43 -1.30
N ASN A 134 -16.19 1.14 -1.19
CA ASN A 134 -14.86 0.61 -1.53
C ASN A 134 -14.64 0.41 -3.04
N ARG A 135 -15.58 0.80 -3.92
CA ARG A 135 -15.47 0.56 -5.39
C ARG A 135 -14.25 1.20 -6.06
N HIS A 136 -13.64 2.19 -5.42
CA HIS A 136 -12.48 2.91 -5.94
C HIS A 136 -11.14 2.24 -5.58
N ILE A 137 -11.16 1.19 -4.75
CA ILE A 137 -9.98 0.42 -4.39
C ILE A 137 -9.66 -0.52 -5.56
N ALA A 138 -8.72 -0.09 -6.40
CA ALA A 138 -8.33 -0.79 -7.62
C ALA A 138 -7.32 -1.94 -7.39
N SER A 139 -6.90 -2.18 -6.15
CA SER A 139 -5.92 -3.20 -5.80
C SER A 139 -6.25 -3.76 -4.42
N PRO A 140 -6.34 -5.09 -4.24
CA PRO A 140 -6.48 -5.72 -2.94
C PRO A 140 -5.15 -5.62 -2.20
N MET A 141 -4.90 -4.46 -1.63
CA MET A 141 -3.85 -4.29 -0.65
C MET A 141 -4.58 -3.72 0.54
N MET A 142 -4.26 -4.19 1.76
CA MET A 142 -4.57 -3.47 3.01
C MET A 142 -3.90 -2.10 2.98
N ALA A 143 -4.38 -1.25 2.10
CA ALA A 143 -4.06 0.13 1.98
C ALA A 143 -4.84 0.82 3.08
N VAL A 144 -4.35 2.01 3.42
CA VAL A 144 -4.67 2.83 4.57
C VAL A 144 -6.19 3.11 4.77
N ASN A 145 -7.08 2.67 3.89
CA ASN A 145 -8.51 2.98 3.87
C ASN A 145 -9.46 1.78 3.57
N GLU A 146 -8.97 0.54 3.59
CA GLU A 146 -9.85 -0.65 3.43
C GLU A 146 -10.55 -0.98 4.76
N GLY A 147 -11.66 -0.29 5.04
CA GLY A 147 -12.44 -0.54 6.26
C GLY A 147 -13.36 -1.74 6.14
N CYS A 148 -13.27 -2.66 7.12
CA CYS A 148 -14.17 -3.81 7.26
C CYS A 148 -14.95 -3.80 8.58
N ALA A 149 -14.84 -2.73 9.39
CA ALA A 149 -15.51 -2.63 10.68
C ALA A 149 -17.03 -2.80 10.58
N ALA A 150 -17.67 -2.30 9.52
CA ALA A 150 -19.12 -2.44 9.35
C ALA A 150 -19.56 -3.89 9.07
N ASP A 151 -18.84 -4.60 8.20
CA ASP A 151 -19.19 -5.98 7.86
C ASP A 151 -18.96 -6.91 9.06
N ILE A 152 -17.90 -6.68 9.83
CA ILE A 152 -17.64 -7.42 11.07
C ILE A 152 -18.67 -7.07 12.14
N ALA A 153 -19.04 -5.80 12.29
CA ALA A 153 -20.05 -5.37 13.23
C ALA A 153 -21.43 -5.98 12.94
N GLU A 154 -21.79 -6.15 11.67
CA GLU A 154 -23.01 -6.83 11.23
C GLU A 154 -23.03 -8.28 11.72
N LEU A 155 -21.94 -9.02 11.49
CA LEU A 155 -21.81 -10.42 11.93
C LEU A 155 -21.85 -10.56 13.46
N VAL A 156 -21.21 -9.64 14.19
CA VAL A 156 -21.25 -9.64 15.67
C VAL A 156 -22.64 -9.28 16.18
N ALA A 157 -23.33 -8.34 15.55
CA ALA A 157 -24.69 -7.99 15.92
C ALA A 157 -25.66 -9.16 15.72
N GLU A 158 -25.52 -9.88 14.60
CA GLU A 158 -26.30 -11.09 14.30
C GLU A 158 -26.04 -12.19 15.36
N LYS A 159 -24.77 -12.46 15.68
CA LYS A 159 -24.37 -13.42 16.73
C LYS A 159 -25.07 -13.14 18.08
N TYR A 160 -25.22 -11.87 18.44
CA TYR A 160 -25.80 -11.45 19.72
C TYR A 160 -27.30 -11.12 19.67
N GLY A 161 -27.93 -11.19 18.50
CA GLY A 161 -29.35 -10.83 18.33
C GLY A 161 -29.65 -9.37 18.69
N ILE A 162 -28.72 -8.45 18.40
CA ILE A 162 -28.88 -7.01 18.67
C ILE A 162 -29.12 -6.22 17.38
N GLY A 163 -29.66 -5.01 17.50
CA GLY A 163 -29.96 -4.18 16.33
C GLY A 163 -28.69 -3.77 15.58
N PHE A 164 -28.71 -3.84 14.25
CA PHE A 164 -27.62 -3.32 13.42
C PHE A 164 -28.17 -2.25 12.47
N ASN A 165 -27.53 -1.09 12.45
CA ASN A 165 -27.90 0.03 11.60
C ASN A 165 -26.70 0.49 10.79
N LEU A 166 -26.93 0.69 9.51
CA LEU A 166 -25.90 1.10 8.58
C LEU A 166 -26.13 2.55 8.16
N PHE A 167 -25.09 3.36 8.13
CA PHE A 167 -25.09 4.62 7.41
C PHE A 167 -24.05 4.60 6.29
N GLN A 168 -24.27 5.38 5.24
CA GLN A 168 -23.40 5.37 4.08
C GLN A 168 -22.25 6.36 4.28
N GLY A 169 -21.02 5.92 4.09
CA GLY A 169 -19.89 6.85 3.97
C GLY A 169 -20.09 7.67 2.71
N LYS A 170 -19.98 9.01 2.78
CA LYS A 170 -19.91 9.81 1.55
C LYS A 170 -18.63 9.40 0.84
N ALA A 171 -18.76 8.79 -0.33
CA ALA A 171 -17.67 8.83 -1.30
C ALA A 171 -17.37 10.31 -1.51
N SER A 172 -16.23 10.79 -1.03
CA SER A 172 -15.87 12.20 -1.13
C SER A 172 -15.59 12.54 -2.59
N ALA A 173 -16.64 12.60 -3.43
CA ALA A 173 -16.54 12.75 -4.88
C ALA A 173 -15.75 14.02 -5.23
N HIS A 174 -15.81 15.04 -4.38
CA HIS A 174 -15.08 16.29 -4.54
C HIS A 174 -13.57 16.16 -4.25
N TYR A 175 -13.16 15.49 -3.16
CA TYR A 175 -11.74 15.17 -2.93
C TYR A 175 -11.22 14.12 -3.93
N LEU A 176 -12.06 13.21 -4.38
CA LEU A 176 -11.72 12.19 -5.36
C LEU A 176 -11.46 12.80 -6.74
N PHE A 177 -12.23 13.80 -7.16
CA PHE A 177 -12.01 14.48 -8.45
C PHE A 177 -10.75 15.35 -8.42
N LEU A 178 -10.59 16.19 -7.40
CA LEU A 178 -9.38 17.01 -7.20
C LEU A 178 -8.13 16.15 -6.99
N GLY A 179 -8.25 15.06 -6.23
CA GLY A 179 -7.18 14.09 -6.02
C GLY A 179 -6.79 13.35 -7.30
N LYS A 180 -7.77 12.93 -8.12
CA LYS A 180 -7.52 12.31 -9.44
C LYS A 180 -6.84 13.27 -10.39
N ILE A 181 -7.29 14.53 -10.47
CA ILE A 181 -6.66 15.56 -11.31
C ILE A 181 -5.23 15.84 -10.82
N LYS A 182 -5.04 16.05 -9.51
CA LYS A 182 -3.71 16.26 -8.93
C LYS A 182 -2.79 15.09 -9.20
N LYS A 183 -3.25 13.85 -9.02
CA LYS A 183 -2.48 12.63 -9.31
C LYS A 183 -2.15 12.52 -10.79
N TYR A 184 -3.10 12.82 -11.68
CA TYR A 184 -2.88 12.86 -13.11
C TYR A 184 -1.82 13.90 -13.50
N LEU A 185 -1.93 15.14 -13.00
CA LEU A 185 -0.97 16.21 -13.26
C LEU A 185 0.42 15.89 -12.70
N VAL A 186 0.51 15.37 -11.48
CA VAL A 186 1.79 14.93 -10.89
C VAL A 186 2.44 13.87 -11.75
N ASN A 187 1.68 12.88 -12.23
CA ASN A 187 2.25 11.81 -13.02
C ASN A 187 2.55 12.23 -14.46
N LEU A 188 1.78 13.15 -15.05
CA LEU A 188 2.11 13.80 -16.32
C LEU A 188 3.43 14.56 -16.19
N ALA A 189 3.62 15.32 -15.10
CA ALA A 189 4.88 15.98 -14.82
C ALA A 189 6.03 14.96 -14.68
N LYS A 190 5.84 13.87 -13.93
CA LYS A 190 6.84 12.78 -13.85
C LYS A 190 7.18 12.21 -15.22
N PHE A 191 6.20 12.01 -16.09
CA PHE A 191 6.38 11.49 -17.45
C PHE A 191 7.16 12.45 -18.34
N ILE A 192 6.79 13.73 -18.35
CA ILE A 192 7.51 14.78 -19.10
C ILE A 192 8.96 14.83 -18.64
N ILE A 193 9.19 14.82 -17.33
CA ILE A 193 10.56 14.92 -16.82
C ILE A 193 11.35 13.63 -17.06
N PHE A 194 10.71 12.46 -17.00
CA PHE A 194 11.33 11.21 -17.43
C PHE A 194 11.83 11.34 -18.87
N HIS A 195 10.99 11.78 -19.80
CA HIS A 195 11.40 11.99 -21.19
C HIS A 195 12.52 13.03 -21.35
N LEU A 196 12.48 14.12 -20.60
CA LEU A 196 13.56 15.11 -20.59
C LEU A 196 14.87 14.51 -20.06
N ALA A 197 14.82 13.76 -18.96
CA ALA A 197 15.98 13.09 -18.37
C ALA A 197 16.56 12.04 -19.33
N VAL A 198 15.71 11.21 -19.93
CA VAL A 198 16.04 10.25 -20.99
C VAL A 198 16.75 10.96 -22.15
N ASN A 199 16.20 12.06 -22.66
CA ASN A 199 16.78 12.81 -23.78
C ASN A 199 18.14 13.43 -23.44
N LEU A 200 18.27 14.03 -22.25
CA LEU A 200 19.53 14.56 -21.74
C LEU A 200 20.58 13.45 -21.56
N MET A 201 20.16 12.26 -21.16
CA MET A 201 21.04 11.10 -21.05
C MET A 201 21.47 10.58 -22.42
N LYS A 202 20.59 10.51 -23.45
CA LYS A 202 20.97 10.09 -24.82
C LYS A 202 22.17 10.89 -25.33
N GLY A 203 22.17 12.21 -25.11
CA GLY A 203 23.25 13.08 -25.56
C GLY A 203 24.60 12.81 -24.86
N ARG A 204 24.55 12.25 -23.65
CA ARG A 204 25.72 12.04 -22.77
C ARG A 204 26.29 10.62 -22.84
N THR A 205 25.43 9.62 -22.99
CA THR A 205 25.82 8.21 -23.09
C THR A 205 26.61 7.92 -24.37
N LYS A 206 26.52 8.77 -25.40
CA LYS A 206 27.38 8.72 -26.60
C LYS A 206 28.88 8.83 -26.31
N ARG A 207 29.28 9.29 -25.12
CA ARG A 207 30.70 9.51 -24.76
C ARG A 207 31.24 8.48 -23.76
N ASN A 208 30.40 7.87 -22.93
CA ASN A 208 30.83 7.00 -21.83
C ASN A 208 30.00 5.72 -21.75
N LYS A 209 30.64 4.60 -21.42
CA LYS A 209 29.95 3.34 -21.11
C LYS A 209 29.02 3.55 -19.92
N THR A 210 27.79 3.06 -20.02
CA THR A 210 26.74 3.32 -19.02
C THR A 210 26.12 2.01 -18.56
N VAL A 211 26.05 1.83 -17.24
CA VAL A 211 25.40 0.68 -16.60
C VAL A 211 24.09 1.13 -15.97
N LEU A 212 23.00 0.45 -16.31
CA LEU A 212 21.69 0.67 -15.72
C LEU A 212 21.46 -0.33 -14.58
N ALA A 213 21.09 0.15 -13.41
CA ALA A 213 20.84 -0.65 -12.22
C ALA A 213 19.43 -0.44 -11.70
N THR A 214 18.75 -1.50 -11.26
CA THR A 214 17.34 -1.42 -10.82
C THR A 214 17.16 -0.83 -9.42
N SER A 215 18.20 -0.85 -8.57
CA SER A 215 18.20 -0.20 -7.26
C SER A 215 19.61 -0.18 -6.64
N MET A 216 19.77 0.46 -5.48
CA MET A 216 20.94 0.27 -4.60
C MET A 216 20.75 -0.86 -3.57
N GLY A 217 19.57 -1.49 -3.54
CA GLY A 217 19.22 -2.53 -2.57
C GLY A 217 19.88 -3.87 -2.87
N TYR A 218 19.67 -4.86 -2.00
CA TYR A 218 20.10 -6.26 -2.19
C TYR A 218 21.58 -6.42 -2.56
N ASN A 219 22.48 -5.70 -1.89
CA ASN A 219 23.93 -5.66 -2.16
C ASN A 219 24.35 -5.17 -3.56
N LEU A 220 23.41 -4.76 -4.42
CA LEU A 220 23.71 -4.32 -5.78
C LEU A 220 24.61 -3.07 -5.77
N GLY A 221 24.44 -2.17 -4.81
CA GLY A 221 25.31 -1.00 -4.64
C GLY A 221 26.76 -1.34 -4.24
N ARG A 222 27.04 -2.54 -3.72
CA ARG A 222 28.42 -3.02 -3.45
C ARG A 222 29.05 -3.57 -4.72
N VAL A 223 28.31 -4.40 -5.47
CA VAL A 223 28.73 -4.96 -6.77
C VAL A 223 29.05 -3.85 -7.76
N LEU A 224 28.18 -2.84 -7.85
CA LEU A 224 28.33 -1.70 -8.75
C LEU A 224 29.55 -0.83 -8.42
N ARG A 225 29.91 -0.69 -7.13
CA ARG A 225 31.15 -0.01 -6.74
C ARG A 225 32.39 -0.77 -7.20
N GLN A 226 32.43 -2.08 -6.93
CA GLN A 226 33.53 -2.93 -7.40
C GLN A 226 33.66 -2.95 -8.92
N PHE A 227 32.53 -2.84 -9.63
CA PHE A 227 32.51 -2.68 -11.08
C PHE A 227 33.13 -1.34 -11.50
N LYS A 228 32.72 -0.23 -10.86
CA LYS A 228 33.27 1.10 -11.16
C LYS A 228 34.78 1.20 -10.91
N ASP A 229 35.28 0.55 -9.85
CA ASP A 229 36.70 0.51 -9.51
C ASP A 229 37.55 -0.19 -10.59
N LYS A 230 36.94 -1.11 -11.36
CA LYS A 230 37.60 -1.80 -12.49
C LYS A 230 37.45 -1.05 -13.81
N TRP A 231 36.37 -0.29 -13.99
CA TRP A 231 36.06 0.45 -15.22
C TRP A 231 35.77 1.91 -14.90
N ASN A 232 36.83 2.70 -14.78
CA ASN A 232 36.77 4.12 -14.38
C ASN A 232 35.94 5.00 -15.33
N ASP A 233 35.81 4.62 -16.60
CA ASP A 233 35.03 5.33 -17.61
C ASP A 233 33.54 4.95 -17.63
N CYS A 234 33.11 4.10 -16.68
CA CYS A 234 31.74 3.64 -16.59
C CYS A 234 30.88 4.53 -15.68
N LYS A 235 29.72 4.96 -16.19
CA LYS A 235 28.71 5.69 -15.43
C LYS A 235 27.57 4.77 -15.02
N ILE A 236 27.23 4.79 -13.73
CA ILE A 236 26.14 3.97 -13.19
C ILE A 236 24.89 4.84 -13.05
N ILE A 237 23.76 4.33 -13.53
CA ILE A 237 22.46 5.01 -13.50
C ILE A 237 21.45 4.09 -12.83
N TYR A 238 20.94 4.53 -11.67
CA TYR A 238 19.95 3.77 -10.90
C TYR A 238 18.53 4.13 -11.36
N LEU A 239 17.78 3.14 -11.82
CA LEU A 239 16.34 3.19 -11.98
C LEU A 239 15.71 3.21 -10.57
N SER A 240 14.91 4.22 -10.26
CA SER A 240 14.29 4.31 -8.93
C SER A 240 12.85 4.79 -9.03
N ASN A 241 11.96 4.20 -8.24
CA ASN A 241 10.60 4.71 -8.02
C ASN A 241 10.52 5.61 -6.76
N LYS A 242 11.62 5.78 -6.02
CA LYS A 242 11.60 6.61 -4.79
C LYS A 242 11.82 8.08 -5.15
N ASN A 243 10.94 8.95 -4.60
CA ASN A 243 11.00 10.42 -4.64
C ASN A 243 12.25 10.97 -3.92
N THR A 244 13.46 10.63 -4.36
CA THR A 244 14.66 11.35 -3.91
C THR A 244 14.60 12.79 -4.44
N PRO A 245 15.03 13.80 -3.67
CA PRO A 245 14.96 15.22 -4.06
C PRO A 245 15.59 15.42 -5.44
N PHE A 246 14.70 15.64 -6.38
CA PHE A 246 14.78 15.20 -7.77
C PHE A 246 15.65 16.10 -8.65
N LEU A 247 15.58 17.41 -8.43
CA LEU A 247 16.30 18.37 -9.26
C LEU A 247 17.81 18.36 -8.97
N LYS A 248 18.21 18.25 -7.69
CA LYS A 248 19.63 18.24 -7.31
C LYS A 248 20.43 17.06 -7.88
N LYS A 249 19.79 15.91 -8.15
CA LYS A 249 20.46 14.69 -8.65
C LYS A 249 20.37 14.51 -10.16
N ILE A 250 19.31 14.99 -10.82
CA ILE A 250 19.28 15.06 -12.30
C ILE A 250 20.33 16.07 -12.79
N PHE A 251 20.58 17.13 -12.01
CA PHE A 251 21.56 18.18 -12.27
C PHE A 251 22.85 18.05 -11.45
N SER A 252 23.13 16.92 -10.78
CA SER A 252 24.48 16.66 -10.28
C SER A 252 25.36 16.29 -11.47
N PHE A 253 25.89 17.32 -12.13
CA PHE A 253 26.62 17.29 -13.40
C PHE A 253 28.09 16.80 -13.28
N GLY A 254 28.44 16.07 -12.21
CA GLY A 254 29.80 15.57 -11.95
C GLY A 254 30.00 14.06 -12.20
N SER A 255 31.13 13.52 -11.73
CA SER A 255 31.55 12.10 -11.76
C SER A 255 30.70 11.14 -10.90
N SER A 256 29.65 11.66 -10.27
CA SER A 256 28.74 10.89 -9.42
C SER A 256 27.73 10.09 -10.24
N ASP A 257 27.30 8.96 -9.67
CA ASP A 257 26.29 8.09 -10.25
C ASP A 257 24.96 8.84 -10.44
N GLY A 258 24.24 8.50 -11.51
CA GLY A 258 22.97 9.11 -11.89
C GLY A 258 21.76 8.34 -11.38
N TYR A 259 20.59 8.98 -11.43
CA TYR A 259 19.30 8.35 -11.15
C TYR A 259 18.31 8.65 -12.26
N LEU A 260 17.60 7.62 -12.73
CA LEU A 260 16.51 7.74 -13.67
C LEU A 260 15.20 7.35 -12.98
N PRO A 261 14.31 8.32 -12.71
CA PRO A 261 13.02 8.02 -12.12
C PRO A 261 12.14 7.29 -13.14
N LEU A 262 11.62 6.12 -12.80
CA LEU A 262 10.64 5.46 -13.67
C LEU A 262 9.27 6.13 -13.49
N PRO A 263 8.53 6.42 -14.58
CA PRO A 263 7.17 6.88 -14.44
C PRO A 263 6.32 5.78 -13.79
N ASP A 264 5.32 6.19 -13.01
CA ASP A 264 4.28 5.27 -12.57
C ASP A 264 3.51 4.82 -13.83
N PHE A 265 3.79 3.61 -14.32
CA PHE A 265 3.12 3.08 -15.51
C PHE A 265 1.63 2.88 -15.22
N PHE A 266 0.79 3.78 -15.74
CA PHE A 266 -0.65 3.79 -15.52
C PHE A 266 -1.41 2.64 -16.17
N TYR A 267 -0.81 1.95 -17.14
CA TYR A 267 -1.48 0.91 -17.90
C TYR A 267 -0.67 -0.39 -17.87
N ARG A 268 -1.35 -1.48 -17.46
CA ARG A 268 -0.81 -2.85 -17.46
C ARG A 268 -0.18 -3.20 -18.81
N LYS A 269 -0.78 -2.74 -19.91
CA LYS A 269 -0.28 -2.91 -21.29
C LYS A 269 1.03 -2.17 -21.55
N GLY A 270 1.16 -0.92 -21.08
CA GLY A 270 2.40 -0.14 -21.23
C GLY A 270 3.56 -0.71 -20.42
N ARG A 271 3.29 -1.17 -19.19
CA ARG A 271 4.27 -1.88 -18.37
C ARG A 271 4.68 -3.22 -19.00
N SER A 272 3.72 -3.99 -19.52
CA SER A 272 3.97 -5.26 -20.19
C SER A 272 4.87 -5.06 -21.41
N LEU A 273 4.56 -4.11 -22.29
CA LEU A 273 5.36 -3.80 -23.47
C LEU A 273 6.77 -3.32 -23.11
N PHE A 274 6.90 -2.47 -22.07
CA PHE A 274 8.21 -2.04 -21.59
C PHE A 274 9.03 -3.22 -21.08
N LEU A 275 8.44 -4.09 -20.27
CA LEU A 275 9.11 -5.28 -19.74
C LEU A 275 9.45 -6.28 -20.84
N GLU A 276 8.54 -6.55 -21.77
CA GLU A 276 8.77 -7.44 -22.91
C GLU A 276 9.96 -6.98 -23.75
N LYS A 277 10.00 -5.68 -24.08
CA LYS A 277 11.11 -5.13 -24.86
C LYS A 277 12.41 -5.07 -24.04
N LEU A 278 12.33 -4.80 -22.72
CA LEU A 278 13.49 -4.88 -21.83
C LEU A 278 14.05 -6.31 -21.76
N THR A 279 13.18 -7.31 -21.63
CA THR A 279 13.52 -8.74 -21.62
C THR A 279 14.17 -9.15 -22.94
N ALA A 280 13.57 -8.77 -24.08
CA ALA A 280 14.12 -9.05 -25.40
C ALA A 280 15.54 -8.48 -25.56
N VAL A 281 15.77 -7.27 -25.05
CA VAL A 281 17.08 -6.61 -25.05
C VAL A 281 18.07 -7.33 -24.15
N THR A 282 17.69 -7.68 -22.92
CA THR A 282 18.57 -8.44 -22.02
C THR A 282 18.93 -9.81 -22.60
N SER A 283 17.96 -10.53 -23.17
CA SER A 283 18.21 -11.84 -23.79
C SER A 283 19.08 -11.73 -25.05
N SER A 284 18.93 -10.67 -25.85
CA SER A 284 19.83 -10.42 -26.97
C SER A 284 21.27 -10.17 -26.52
N ILE A 285 21.47 -9.54 -25.36
CA ILE A 285 22.79 -9.27 -24.79
C ILE A 285 23.39 -10.56 -24.21
N GLU A 286 22.60 -11.37 -23.47
CA GLU A 286 23.04 -12.67 -22.93
C GLU A 286 23.49 -13.63 -24.02
N ASN A 287 22.80 -13.64 -25.16
CA ASN A 287 23.13 -14.53 -26.27
C ASN A 287 24.31 -14.02 -27.11
N ALA A 288 24.63 -12.72 -27.04
CA ALA A 288 25.72 -12.10 -27.80
C ALA A 288 27.08 -12.21 -27.09
N GLU A 289 27.11 -12.25 -25.75
CA GLU A 289 28.34 -12.36 -24.98
C GLU A 289 28.38 -13.71 -24.26
N GLY A 290 29.23 -14.62 -24.74
CA GLY A 290 29.48 -15.91 -24.09
C GLY A 290 29.82 -15.73 -22.61
N SER A 291 28.87 -16.13 -21.76
CA SER A 291 28.98 -16.38 -20.31
C SER A 291 29.97 -15.49 -19.54
N TRP A 292 29.57 -14.26 -19.24
CA TRP A 292 30.08 -13.55 -18.05
C TRP A 292 28.94 -13.41 -17.04
N GLY A 293 29.12 -14.03 -15.87
CA GLY A 293 28.11 -14.10 -14.83
C GLY A 293 27.56 -12.73 -14.43
N GLY A 294 26.26 -12.55 -14.65
CA GLY A 294 25.36 -11.82 -13.76
C GLY A 294 25.49 -10.29 -13.69
N ILE A 295 26.10 -9.63 -14.68
CA ILE A 295 26.03 -8.15 -14.79
C ILE A 295 25.60 -7.75 -16.19
N PHE A 296 24.33 -7.35 -16.31
CA PHE A 296 23.76 -6.86 -17.56
C PHE A 296 24.11 -5.40 -17.74
N ILE A 297 25.00 -5.11 -18.70
CA ILE A 297 25.25 -3.75 -19.16
C ILE A 297 24.21 -3.45 -20.25
N ILE A 298 23.04 -2.98 -19.86
CA ILE A 298 22.09 -2.43 -20.85
C ILE A 298 22.67 -1.09 -21.30
N THR A 299 23.32 -1.09 -22.47
CA THR A 299 23.73 0.14 -23.13
C THR A 299 22.48 0.86 -23.64
N TRP A 300 22.54 2.18 -23.58
CA TRP A 300 21.41 3.06 -23.89
C TRP A 300 20.85 2.88 -25.32
N GLU A 301 21.68 2.39 -26.24
CA GLU A 301 21.34 2.13 -27.64
C GLU A 301 20.29 1.01 -27.79
N ASN A 302 20.18 0.14 -26.77
CA ASN A 302 19.27 -1.00 -26.78
C ASN A 302 17.99 -0.74 -25.98
N LEU A 303 17.77 0.45 -25.40
CA LEU A 303 16.56 0.72 -24.63
C LEU A 303 15.35 0.96 -25.57
N PRO A 304 14.24 0.24 -25.37
CA PRO A 304 13.04 0.38 -26.18
C PRO A 304 12.18 1.53 -25.63
N LEU A 305 12.46 2.75 -26.09
CA LEU A 305 11.63 3.94 -25.85
C LEU A 305 10.54 4.07 -26.91
#